data_AF-A0A081PFJ7-F1
#
_entry.id   AF-A0A081PFJ7-F1
#
_cell.length_a   1.000
_cell.length_b   1.000
_cell.length_c   1.000
_cell.angle_alpha   90.00
_cell.angle_beta   90.00
_cell.angle_gamma   90.00
#
_symmetry.space_group_name_H-M   'P 1'
#
loop_
_entity.id
_entity.type
_entity.pdbx_description
1 polymer ?
#
loop_
_entity_poly.entity_id
_entity_poly.type
_entity_poly.pdbx_seq_one_letter_code
_entity_poly.pdbx_strand_id
1 'polypeptide(L)' 'MGLKMRITYKDTDYVYEIINGAGITKDTAELKILLNGKTVTLHKNTNKVWMQEEGEFAIEPELAQALGRSVSLRYRM' A
#
# COMPACT_ATOMS: atom_id res chain seq x y z
N MET A 1 -15.99 -1.74 -4.99
CA MET A 1 -15.75 -0.29 -5.03
C MET A 1 -14.48 -0.02 -4.22
N GLY A 2 -13.32 0.12 -4.87
CA GLY A 2 -12.03 0.30 -4.19
C GLY A 2 -11.89 1.71 -3.62
N LEU A 3 -11.17 1.84 -2.49
CA LEU A 3 -10.94 3.15 -1.87
C LEU A 3 -9.79 3.85 -2.59
N LYS A 4 -10.06 4.96 -3.28
CA LYS A 4 -9.03 5.80 -3.89
C LYS A 4 -8.35 6.65 -2.82
N MET A 5 -7.03 6.61 -2.76
CA MET A 5 -6.22 7.42 -1.89
C MET A 5 -5.17 8.17 -2.69
N ARG A 6 -4.83 9.36 -2.22
CA ARG A 6 -3.73 10.15 -2.76
C ARG A 6 -2.67 10.29 -1.69
N ILE A 7 -1.42 10.09 -2.08
CA ILE A 7 -0.26 10.39 -1.26
C ILE A 7 0.68 11.26 -2.06
N THR A 8 1.17 12.33 -1.45
CA THR A 8 2.21 13.16 -2.04
C THR A 8 3.55 12.64 -1.51
N TYR A 9 4.41 12.16 -2.41
CA TYR A 9 5.74 11.63 -2.08
C TYR A 9 6.78 12.27 -3.00
N LYS A 10 7.84 12.86 -2.42
CA LYS A 10 8.88 13.61 -3.14
C LYS A 10 8.31 14.60 -4.17
N ASP A 11 7.40 15.47 -3.72
CA ASP A 11 6.74 16.49 -4.56
C ASP A 11 5.90 15.93 -5.72
N THR A 12 5.70 14.61 -5.77
CA THR A 12 4.87 13.95 -6.79
C THR A 12 3.60 13.42 -6.14
N ASP A 13 2.45 13.79 -6.69
CA ASP A 13 1.17 13.23 -6.27
C ASP A 13 0.94 11.86 -6.88
N TYR A 14 0.90 10.85 -6.02
CA TYR A 14 0.58 9.49 -6.38
C TYR A 14 -0.86 9.17 -5.99
N VAL A 15 -1.64 8.68 -6.95
CA VAL A 15 -2.98 8.14 -6.69
C VAL A 15 -2.92 6.63 -6.71
N TYR A 16 -3.45 6.01 -5.65
CA TYR A 16 -3.56 4.56 -5.55
C TYR A 16 -4.93 4.11 -5.08
N GLU A 17 -5.35 2.93 -5.54
CA GLU A 17 -6.61 2.31 -5.11
C GLU A 17 -6.33 1.01 -4.38
N ILE A 18 -7.03 0.76 -3.28
CA ILE A 18 -6.91 -0.52 -2.59
C ILE A 18 -7.79 -1.54 -3.31
N ILE A 19 -7.16 -2.56 -3.91
CA ILE A 19 -7.86 -3.61 -4.66
C ILE A 19 -8.49 -4.60 -3.69
N ASN A 20 -7.72 -5.09 -2.72
CA ASN A 20 -8.17 -6.12 -1.78
C ASN A 20 -8.57 -5.57 -0.41
N GLY A 21 -9.18 -4.38 -0.38
CA GLY A 21 -9.53 -3.67 0.85
C GLY A 21 -10.49 -4.43 1.77
N ALA A 22 -11.25 -5.39 1.21
CA ALA A 22 -12.20 -6.22 1.95
C ALA A 22 -11.53 -7.37 2.73
N GLY A 23 -10.30 -7.75 2.40
CA GLY A 23 -9.52 -8.79 3.10
C GLY A 23 -8.51 -8.25 4.12
N ILE A 24 -8.49 -6.93 4.34
CA ILE A 24 -7.56 -6.27 5.27
C ILE A 24 -8.14 -6.36 6.68
N THR A 25 -7.60 -7.25 7.50
CA THR A 25 -7.85 -7.38 8.94
C THR A 25 -6.59 -7.02 9.72
N LYS A 26 -6.64 -6.92 11.05
CA LYS A 26 -5.45 -6.65 11.88
C LYS A 26 -4.31 -7.63 11.66
N ASP A 27 -4.63 -8.87 11.31
CA ASP A 27 -3.68 -9.95 11.09
C ASP A 27 -3.18 -10.02 9.64
N THR A 28 -3.78 -9.26 8.72
CA THR A 28 -3.38 -9.28 7.32
C THR A 28 -2.01 -8.62 7.15
N ALA A 29 -1.01 -9.41 6.77
CA ALA A 29 0.32 -8.91 6.43
C ALA A 29 0.45 -8.53 4.95
N GLU A 30 -0.51 -8.89 4.09
CA GLU A 30 -0.46 -8.62 2.65
C GLU A 30 -1.50 -7.58 2.20
N LEU A 31 -1.09 -6.68 1.31
CA LEU A 31 -1.91 -5.58 0.85
C LEU A 31 -1.72 -5.37 -0.66
N LYS A 32 -2.78 -5.60 -1.44
CA LYS A 32 -2.79 -5.33 -2.88
C LYS A 32 -3.41 -3.97 -3.19
N ILE A 33 -2.62 -3.11 -3.82
CA ILE A 33 -3.00 -1.76 -4.26
C ILE A 33 -2.75 -1.60 -5.76
N LEU A 34 -3.47 -0.66 -6.38
CA LEU A 34 -3.30 -0.20 -7.74
C LEU A 34 -2.69 1.19 -7.70
N LEU A 35 -1.38 1.32 -7.88
CA LEU A 35 -0.67 2.60 -7.89
C LEU A 35 -0.50 3.07 -9.34
N ASN A 36 -1.08 4.21 -9.70
CA ASN A 36 -1.01 4.78 -11.05
C ASN A 36 -1.44 3.80 -12.18
N GLY A 37 -2.47 2.98 -11.93
CA GLY A 37 -2.95 1.97 -12.86
C GLY A 37 -2.16 0.66 -12.88
N LYS A 38 -1.10 0.55 -12.07
CA LYS A 38 -0.27 -0.65 -11.94
C LYS A 38 -0.52 -1.35 -10.61
N THR A 39 -0.60 -2.67 -10.64
CA THR A 39 -0.81 -3.49 -9.45
C THR A 39 0.49 -3.67 -8.66
N VAL A 40 0.39 -3.48 -7.34
CA VAL A 40 1.49 -3.63 -6.39
C VAL A 40 0.98 -4.36 -5.15
N THR A 41 1.70 -5.39 -4.75
CA THR A 41 1.52 -6.15 -3.52
C THR A 41 2.56 -5.71 -2.49
N LEU A 42 2.06 -5.23 -1.36
CA LEU A 42 2.86 -4.85 -0.21
C LEU A 42 2.75 -5.93 0.87
N HIS A 43 3.86 -6.26 1.50
CA HIS A 43 3.92 -7.16 2.65
C HIS A 43 4.45 -6.43 3.89
N LYS A 44 3.80 -6.65 5.02
CA LYS A 44 4.19 -6.13 6.33
C LYS A 44 5.15 -7.11 6.96
N ASN A 45 6.41 -6.70 7.08
CA ASN A 45 7.41 -7.51 7.77
C ASN A 45 7.23 -7.47 9.30
N THR A 46 7.90 -8.35 10.03
CA THR A 46 7.89 -8.45 11.50
C THR A 46 8.24 -7.14 12.21
N ASN A 47 9.03 -6.27 11.56
CA ASN A 47 9.33 -4.91 12.03
C ASN A 47 8.18 -3.89 11.86
N LYS A 48 6.98 -4.33 11.47
CA LYS A 48 5.83 -3.47 11.12
C LYS A 48 6.12 -2.50 9.97
N VAL A 49 7.11 -2.82 9.14
CA VAL A 49 7.47 -2.06 7.94
C VAL A 49 6.79 -2.70 6.75
N TRP A 50 6.11 -1.88 5.96
CA TRP A 50 5.54 -2.30 4.69
C TRP A 50 6.60 -2.22 3.60
N MET A 51 6.80 -3.31 2.91
CA MET A 51 7.71 -3.42 1.79
C MET A 51 6.97 -3.98 0.59
N GLN A 52 7.41 -3.62 -0.60
CA GLN A 52 6.91 -4.28 -1.79
C GLN A 52 7.38 -5.73 -1.81
N GLU A 53 6.45 -6.65 -1.97
CA GLU A 53 6.74 -8.06 -2.20
C GLU A 53 6.66 -8.38 -3.70
N GLU A 54 5.61 -7.90 -4.36
CA GLU A 54 5.37 -8.15 -5.77
C GLU A 54 4.75 -6.91 -6.42
N GLY A 55 4.92 -6.74 -7.73
CA GLY A 55 4.22 -5.68 -8.45
C GLY A 55 4.74 -5.52 -9.87
N GLU A 56 3.94 -4.87 -10.71
CA GLU A 56 4.28 -4.61 -12.12
C GLU A 56 5.45 -3.62 -12.28
N PHE A 57 5.88 -2.98 -11.20
CA PHE A 57 7.01 -2.07 -11.17
C PHE A 57 7.60 -2.01 -9.77
N ALA A 58 8.91 -1.81 -9.67
CA ALA A 58 9.56 -1.55 -8.40
C ALA A 58 9.22 -0.14 -7.90
N ILE A 59 8.75 -0.04 -6.66
CA ILE A 59 8.60 1.23 -5.95
C ILE A 59 9.67 1.36 -4.89
N GLU A 60 10.01 2.60 -4.54
CA GLU A 60 10.97 2.84 -3.46
C GLU A 60 10.42 2.29 -2.12
N PRO A 61 11.29 1.70 -1.27
CA PRO A 61 10.88 1.17 0.03
C PRO A 61 10.18 2.21 0.91
N GLU A 62 10.60 3.47 0.83
CA GLU A 62 9.95 4.58 1.53
C GLU A 62 8.53 4.85 1.03
N LEU A 63 8.29 4.75 -0.29
CA LEU A 63 6.95 4.90 -0.87
C LEU A 63 6.06 3.72 -0.46
N ALA A 64 6.59 2.49 -0.54
CA ALA A 64 5.90 1.28 -0.06
C ALA A 64 5.51 1.41 1.42
N GLN A 65 6.43 1.92 2.25
CA GLN A 65 6.20 2.17 3.66
C GLN A 65 5.12 3.24 3.88
N ALA A 66 5.17 4.35 3.14
CA ALA A 66 4.22 5.45 3.27
C ALA A 66 2.79 5.04 2.85
N LEU A 67 2.68 4.25 1.78
CA LEU A 67 1.44 3.63 1.32
C LEU A 67 0.86 2.70 2.39
N GLY A 68 1.64 1.71 2.81
CA GLY A 68 1.19 0.72 3.80
C GLY A 68 0.87 1.34 5.15
N ARG A 69 1.62 2.37 5.58
CA ARG A 69 1.32 3.13 6.81
C ARG A 69 -0.01 3.88 6.70
N SER A 70 -0.29 4.51 5.56
CA SER A 70 -1.56 5.20 5.30
C SER A 70 -2.75 4.23 5.35
N VAL A 71 -2.59 3.03 4.82
CA VAL A 71 -3.60 1.97 4.90
C VAL A 71 -3.74 1.45 6.33
N SER A 72 -2.64 1.11 7.01
CA SER A 72 -2.65 0.63 8.40
C SER A 72 -3.36 1.59 9.34
N LEU A 73 -3.11 2.89 9.21
CA LEU A 73 -3.77 3.93 10.01
C LEU A 73 -5.28 3.96 9.80
N ARG A 74 -5.75 3.77 8.57
CA ARG A 74 -7.20 3.78 8.27
C ARG A 74 -7.91 2.50 8.71
N TYR A 75 -7.26 1.35 8.55
CA TYR A 75 -7.82 0.06 8.94
C TYR A 75 -7.57 -0.28 10.43
N ARG A 76 -6.88 0.60 11.17
CA ARG A 76 -6.48 0.39 12.58
C ARG A 76 -5.76 -0.96 12.80
N MET A 77 -4.84 -1.27 11.89
CA MET A 77 -3.91 -2.40 11.98
C MET A 77 -2.77 -2.15 12.98
#